data_AF-A0A0F5JHZ8-F1
#
_entry.id   AF-A0A0F5JHZ8-F1
#
_cell.length_a   1.000
_cell.length_b   1.000
_cell.length_c   1.000
_cell.angle_alpha   90.00
_cell.angle_beta   90.00
_cell.angle_gamma   90.00
#
_symmetry.space_group_name_H-M   'P 1'
#
loop_
_entity.id
_entity.type
_entity.pdbx_description
1 polymer ?
#
loop_
_entity_poly.entity_id
_entity_poly.type
_entity_poly.pdbx_seq_one_letter_code
_entity_poly.pdbx_strand_id
1 'polypeptide(L)'
;MVETYGAAPMIADSLGYDYYLISSNLCIFSRYPIIKKYTFPDVIDTFNFGGVEIDMDGTPVRLFDTWIHYLPDMRLVPTDKSEEEILAWDDAGTRDEEIRKILGVLKPMIAESDSIPIVMGGDFNSHSHLDWTEATKDMYNHGGAVVNWTVSKEMQAANFKDSFREINPDPVKNIGTTWLTDADSLETVNRQDRIDFIYYQGKTIQAVESQCYDNILGETFSFKGEDFFYASDHGFVLTTFTIRK
;
A
#
# COMPACT_ATOMS: atom_id res chain seq x y z
N MET A 1 0.47 0.34 9.46
CA MET A 1 1.45 -0.73 9.71
C MET A 1 0.67 -1.99 9.65
N VAL A 2 1.09 -2.86 8.75
CA VAL A 2 0.40 -4.10 8.43
C VAL A 2 1.18 -5.26 9.05
N GLU A 3 0.50 -6.36 9.35
CA GLU A 3 1.10 -7.54 10.01
C GLU A 3 1.76 -7.22 11.36
N THR A 4 1.07 -6.38 12.14
CA THR A 4 1.62 -5.82 13.38
C THR A 4 1.89 -6.88 14.45
N TYR A 5 1.09 -7.94 14.50
CA TYR A 5 1.23 -9.12 15.36
C TYR A 5 1.64 -8.82 16.81
N GLY A 6 1.10 -7.74 17.37
CA GLY A 6 1.29 -7.34 18.76
C GLY A 6 2.48 -6.40 19.04
N ALA A 7 3.27 -6.00 18.03
CA ALA A 7 4.39 -5.08 18.20
C ALA A 7 3.99 -3.62 18.44
N ALA A 8 2.72 -3.28 18.15
CA ALA A 8 2.29 -1.88 18.10
C ALA A 8 2.47 -1.10 19.42
N PRO A 9 2.10 -1.60 20.61
CA PRO A 9 2.28 -0.84 21.85
C PRO A 9 3.75 -0.49 22.12
N MET A 10 4.66 -1.43 21.87
CA MET A 10 6.10 -1.21 22.08
C MET A 10 6.67 -0.11 21.16
N ILE A 11 6.22 -0.08 19.90
CA ILE A 11 6.64 0.93 18.93
C ILE A 11 6.08 2.30 19.31
N ALA A 12 4.79 2.38 19.66
CA ALA A 12 4.16 3.63 20.06
C ALA A 12 4.85 4.25 21.29
N ASP A 13 5.11 3.44 22.32
CA ASP A 13 5.79 3.89 23.54
C ASP A 13 7.21 4.39 23.25
N SER A 14 7.95 3.70 22.38
CA SER A 14 9.31 4.10 21.97
C SER A 14 9.34 5.44 21.22
N LEU A 15 8.34 5.67 20.36
CA LEU A 15 8.24 6.90 19.56
C LEU A 15 7.59 8.07 20.34
N GLY A 16 6.87 7.78 21.42
CA GLY A 16 6.02 8.75 22.12
C GLY A 16 4.83 9.20 21.28
N TYR A 17 4.30 8.32 20.42
CA TYR A 17 3.22 8.63 19.47
C TYR A 17 1.86 8.14 20.01
N ASP A 18 0.78 8.80 19.56
CA ASP A 18 -0.56 8.22 19.66
C ASP A 18 -0.68 7.07 18.66
N TYR A 19 -1.52 6.09 18.96
CA TYR A 19 -1.74 4.97 18.04
C TYR A 19 -3.15 4.40 18.17
N TYR A 20 -3.60 3.79 17.07
CA TYR A 20 -4.80 2.99 17.05
C TYR A 20 -4.49 1.60 16.51
N LEU A 21 -4.52 0.62 17.42
CA LEU A 21 -4.57 -0.79 17.06
C LEU A 21 -5.99 -1.12 16.54
N ILE A 22 -6.12 -1.25 15.22
CA ILE A 22 -7.38 -1.53 14.54
C ILE A 22 -7.78 -3.00 14.75
N SER A 23 -6.79 -3.89 14.67
CA SER A 23 -6.91 -5.33 14.88
C SER A 23 -5.57 -5.93 15.29
N SER A 24 -5.46 -7.26 15.37
CA SER A 24 -4.17 -7.94 15.52
C SER A 24 -3.23 -7.76 14.32
N ASN A 25 -3.77 -7.30 13.18
CA ASN A 25 -3.03 -7.11 11.93
C ASN A 25 -2.67 -5.64 11.70
N LEU A 26 -3.62 -4.72 11.87
CA LEU A 26 -3.47 -3.33 11.41
C LEU A 26 -3.30 -2.33 12.55
N CYS A 27 -2.39 -1.37 12.36
CA CYS A 27 -2.15 -0.28 13.31
C CYS A 27 -1.75 1.02 12.61
N ILE A 28 -2.32 2.13 13.04
CA ILE A 28 -1.91 3.48 12.63
C ILE A 28 -1.24 4.19 13.82
N PHE A 29 -0.05 4.74 13.57
CA PHE A 29 0.67 5.59 14.53
C PHE A 29 0.60 7.04 14.07
N SER A 30 0.51 7.98 15.01
CA SER A 30 0.43 9.39 14.72
C SER A 30 1.14 10.24 15.78
N ARG A 31 1.92 11.21 15.32
CA ARG A 31 2.42 12.32 16.16
C ARG A 31 1.32 13.30 16.57
N TYR A 32 0.24 13.31 15.81
CA TYR A 32 -0.91 14.18 15.98
C TYR A 32 -2.04 13.44 16.68
N PRO A 33 -2.90 14.13 17.46
CA PRO A 33 -4.01 13.48 18.16
C PRO A 33 -4.95 12.73 17.21
N ILE A 34 -5.29 11.49 17.55
CA ILE A 34 -6.35 10.73 16.87
C ILE A 34 -7.70 11.20 17.42
N ILE A 35 -8.47 11.90 16.60
CA ILE A 35 -9.75 12.50 16.99
C ILE A 35 -10.96 11.63 16.61
N LYS A 36 -10.78 10.69 15.66
CA LYS A 36 -11.82 9.74 15.26
C LYS A 36 -11.19 8.42 14.81
N LYS A 37 -11.92 7.32 15.03
CA LYS A 37 -11.55 5.96 14.60
C LYS A 37 -12.62 5.44 13.65
N TYR A 38 -12.22 4.71 12.61
CA TYR A 38 -13.09 4.15 11.59
C TYR A 38 -12.91 2.64 11.51
N THR A 39 -14.02 1.93 11.63
CA THR A 39 -14.14 0.49 11.33
C THR A 39 -15.47 0.24 10.64
N PHE A 40 -15.52 -0.82 9.83
CA PHE A 40 -16.70 -1.19 9.05
C PHE A 40 -16.96 -2.71 9.14
N PRO A 41 -17.07 -3.27 10.36
CA PRO A 41 -17.05 -4.72 10.58
C PRO A 41 -18.21 -5.47 9.91
N ASP A 42 -19.31 -4.79 9.60
CA ASP A 42 -20.44 -5.36 8.87
C ASP A 42 -20.18 -5.55 7.36
N VAL A 43 -19.07 -4.99 6.83
CA VAL A 43 -18.74 -4.98 5.40
C VAL A 43 -17.36 -5.57 5.11
N ILE A 44 -16.35 -5.22 5.91
CA ILE A 44 -14.96 -5.68 5.77
C ILE A 44 -14.36 -5.87 7.17
N ASP A 45 -13.62 -6.97 7.36
CA ASP A 45 -13.02 -7.30 8.65
C ASP A 45 -11.99 -6.24 9.06
N THR A 46 -11.89 -5.96 10.36
CA THR A 46 -10.88 -5.03 10.90
C THR A 46 -9.46 -5.59 10.75
N PHE A 47 -9.31 -6.88 10.47
CA PHE A 47 -8.08 -7.50 10.02
C PHE A 47 -7.62 -6.96 8.66
N ASN A 48 -8.55 -6.54 7.79
CA ASN A 48 -8.24 -6.12 6.42
C ASN A 48 -8.31 -4.61 6.20
N PHE A 49 -9.13 -3.89 6.97
CA PHE A 49 -9.31 -2.46 6.75
C PHE A 49 -9.76 -1.69 8.00
N GLY A 50 -9.22 -0.48 8.16
CA GLY A 50 -9.69 0.49 9.13
C GLY A 50 -8.94 1.82 9.01
N GLY A 51 -9.25 2.77 9.88
CA GLY A 51 -8.61 4.07 9.78
C GLY A 51 -8.82 4.99 10.98
N VAL A 52 -8.27 6.18 10.85
CA VAL A 52 -8.38 7.28 11.82
C VAL A 52 -8.60 8.62 11.11
N GLU A 53 -9.18 9.57 11.83
CA GLU A 53 -9.03 10.99 11.53
C GLU A 53 -8.08 11.57 12.59
N ILE A 54 -7.05 12.28 12.14
CA ILE A 54 -6.09 12.98 13.00
C ILE A 54 -6.31 14.49 12.92
N ASP A 55 -6.00 15.21 13.98
CA ASP A 55 -5.92 16.67 13.99
C ASP A 55 -4.47 17.14 13.78
N MET A 56 -4.10 17.44 12.53
CA MET A 56 -2.78 17.94 12.16
C MET A 56 -2.70 19.46 12.38
N ASP A 57 -2.54 19.89 13.63
CA ASP A 57 -2.42 21.30 14.03
C ASP A 57 -3.60 22.18 13.53
N GLY A 58 -4.82 21.70 13.76
CA GLY A 58 -6.07 22.32 13.34
C GLY A 58 -6.51 21.94 11.92
N THR A 59 -5.86 20.96 11.28
CA THR A 59 -6.20 20.48 9.94
C THR A 59 -6.53 18.99 9.99
N PRO A 60 -7.80 18.60 9.78
CA PRO A 60 -8.18 17.20 9.81
C PRO A 60 -7.62 16.45 8.60
N VAL A 61 -7.11 15.23 8.84
CA VAL A 61 -6.63 14.32 7.78
C VAL A 61 -7.12 12.91 8.10
N ARG A 62 -7.64 12.21 7.09
CA ARG A 62 -8.08 10.81 7.23
C ARG A 62 -6.99 9.88 6.73
N LEU A 63 -6.62 8.93 7.58
CA LEU A 63 -5.64 7.90 7.30
C LEU A 63 -6.33 6.54 7.37
N PHE A 64 -6.17 5.73 6.34
CA PHE A 64 -6.65 4.35 6.30
C PHE A 64 -5.48 3.40 6.11
N ASP A 65 -5.57 2.24 6.74
CA ASP A 65 -4.61 1.15 6.68
C ASP A 65 -5.33 -0.07 6.11
N THR A 66 -4.66 -0.81 5.22
CA THR A 66 -5.26 -1.99 4.59
C THR A 66 -4.28 -3.14 4.43
N TRP A 67 -4.83 -4.34 4.53
CA TRP A 67 -4.20 -5.58 4.10
C TRP A 67 -5.29 -6.37 3.37
N ILE A 68 -5.24 -6.40 2.04
CA ILE A 68 -6.16 -7.25 1.27
C ILE A 68 -5.51 -8.59 1.00
N HIS A 69 -6.32 -9.63 0.82
CA HIS A 69 -5.89 -11.02 0.96
C HIS A 69 -4.74 -11.40 0.01
N TYR A 70 -3.70 -12.03 0.53
CA TYR A 70 -2.48 -12.44 -0.22
C TYR A 70 -2.67 -13.52 -1.31
N LEU A 71 -3.90 -13.99 -1.55
CA LEU A 71 -4.17 -15.06 -2.51
C LEU A 71 -5.01 -14.57 -3.69
N PRO A 72 -4.78 -15.12 -4.90
CA PRO A 72 -3.65 -15.98 -5.25
C PRO A 72 -2.29 -15.26 -5.13
N ASP A 73 -1.25 -16.03 -4.83
CA ASP A 73 0.08 -15.48 -4.53
C ASP A 73 0.68 -14.80 -5.75
N MET A 74 0.97 -13.50 -5.62
CA MET A 74 1.55 -12.67 -6.67
C MET A 74 2.87 -13.21 -7.21
N ARG A 75 3.61 -14.08 -6.50
CA ARG A 75 4.81 -14.74 -7.03
C ARG A 75 4.51 -15.70 -8.17
N LEU A 76 3.27 -16.19 -8.24
CA LEU A 76 2.84 -17.26 -9.13
C LEU A 76 2.01 -16.77 -10.31
N VAL A 77 2.08 -15.47 -10.67
CA VAL A 77 1.41 -14.94 -11.86
C VAL A 77 1.74 -15.83 -13.08
N PRO A 78 0.74 -16.36 -13.79
CA PRO A 78 0.97 -17.21 -14.96
C PRO A 78 1.27 -16.34 -16.20
N THR A 79 2.48 -15.77 -16.25
CA THR A 79 2.88 -14.78 -17.26
C THR A 79 2.95 -15.34 -18.69
N ASP A 80 2.84 -16.66 -18.86
CA ASP A 80 2.74 -17.33 -20.16
C ASP A 80 1.32 -17.27 -20.78
N LYS A 81 0.33 -16.79 -20.03
CA LYS A 81 -1.08 -16.70 -20.43
C LYS A 81 -1.47 -15.34 -21.00
N SER A 82 -2.67 -15.27 -21.56
CA SER A 82 -3.27 -13.99 -21.96
C SER A 82 -3.62 -13.11 -20.74
N GLU A 83 -3.71 -11.79 -20.93
CA GLU A 83 -4.13 -10.87 -19.87
C GLU A 83 -5.49 -11.26 -19.27
N GLU A 84 -6.45 -11.67 -20.09
CA GLU A 84 -7.77 -12.12 -19.63
C GLU A 84 -7.66 -13.32 -18.68
N GLU A 85 -6.82 -14.30 -19.01
CA GLU A 85 -6.60 -15.47 -18.15
C GLU A 85 -5.81 -15.12 -16.87
N ILE A 86 -4.87 -14.17 -16.94
CA ILE A 86 -4.14 -13.67 -15.76
C ILE A 86 -5.10 -12.97 -14.81
N LEU A 87 -5.96 -12.07 -15.32
CA LEU A 87 -6.96 -11.39 -14.51
C LEU A 87 -8.00 -12.36 -13.95
N ALA A 88 -8.45 -13.34 -14.73
CA ALA A 88 -9.35 -14.38 -14.22
C ALA A 88 -8.69 -15.25 -13.13
N TRP A 89 -7.37 -15.46 -13.19
CA TRP A 89 -6.62 -16.10 -12.11
C TRP A 89 -6.57 -15.22 -10.86
N ASP A 90 -6.27 -13.93 -11.01
CA ASP A 90 -6.22 -12.94 -9.92
C ASP A 90 -7.59 -12.82 -9.21
N ASP A 91 -8.65 -12.61 -9.99
CA ASP A 91 -10.04 -12.44 -9.56
C ASP A 91 -10.68 -13.76 -9.06
N ALA A 92 -10.00 -14.91 -9.18
CA ALA A 92 -10.43 -16.14 -8.50
C ALA A 92 -10.18 -16.09 -6.98
N GLY A 93 -9.35 -15.15 -6.53
CA GLY A 93 -9.19 -14.79 -5.12
C GLY A 93 -10.32 -13.88 -4.61
N THR A 94 -10.01 -13.04 -3.63
CA THR A 94 -11.00 -12.13 -2.99
C THR A 94 -10.63 -10.65 -3.06
N ARG A 95 -9.43 -10.31 -3.56
CA ARG A 95 -8.91 -8.93 -3.53
C ARG A 95 -9.79 -7.93 -4.28
N ASP A 96 -10.38 -8.33 -5.39
CA ASP A 96 -11.29 -7.51 -6.18
C ASP A 96 -12.60 -7.23 -5.43
N GLU A 97 -13.16 -8.20 -4.70
CA GLU A 97 -14.33 -8.01 -3.84
C GLU A 97 -13.98 -7.11 -2.64
N GLU A 98 -12.84 -7.34 -2.00
CA GLU A 98 -12.36 -6.59 -0.84
C GLU A 98 -12.14 -5.12 -1.18
N ILE A 99 -11.46 -4.80 -2.28
CA ILE A 99 -11.23 -3.41 -2.67
C ILE A 99 -12.55 -2.71 -3.03
N ARG A 100 -13.49 -3.40 -3.69
CA ARG A 100 -14.81 -2.83 -4.00
C ARG A 100 -15.62 -2.57 -2.73
N LYS A 101 -15.54 -3.44 -1.72
CA LYS A 101 -16.13 -3.23 -0.39
C LYS A 101 -15.53 -2.01 0.31
N ILE A 102 -14.19 -1.92 0.35
CA ILE A 102 -13.44 -0.80 0.93
C ILE A 102 -13.84 0.52 0.26
N LEU A 103 -13.77 0.59 -1.08
CA LEU A 103 -14.17 1.77 -1.83
C LEU A 103 -15.67 2.10 -1.62
N GLY A 104 -16.51 1.07 -1.47
CA GLY A 104 -17.93 1.21 -1.12
C GLY A 104 -18.16 1.95 0.19
N VAL A 105 -17.49 1.54 1.26
CA VAL A 105 -17.63 2.17 2.60
C VAL A 105 -16.95 3.55 2.66
N LEU A 106 -15.94 3.79 1.82
CA LEU A 106 -15.26 5.09 1.74
C LEU A 106 -16.03 6.16 0.95
N LYS A 107 -17.09 5.82 0.22
CA LYS A 107 -17.85 6.79 -0.61
C LYS A 107 -18.22 8.09 0.13
N PRO A 108 -18.75 8.07 1.38
CA PRO A 108 -19.05 9.30 2.10
C PRO A 108 -17.80 10.14 2.40
N MET A 109 -16.69 9.49 2.75
CA MET A 109 -15.43 10.18 3.03
C MET A 109 -14.80 10.75 1.76
N ILE A 110 -14.86 10.01 0.65
CA ILE A 110 -14.39 10.44 -0.67
C ILE A 110 -15.13 11.71 -1.11
N ALA A 111 -16.44 11.79 -0.86
CA ALA A 111 -17.23 12.98 -1.17
C ALA A 111 -16.79 14.23 -0.39
N GLU A 112 -16.11 14.06 0.74
CA GLU A 112 -15.58 15.13 1.59
C GLU A 112 -14.06 15.35 1.39
N SER A 113 -13.41 14.58 0.50
CA SER A 113 -11.95 14.55 0.37
C SER A 113 -11.33 15.90 -0.04
N ASP A 114 -12.11 16.77 -0.69
CA ASP A 114 -11.68 18.12 -1.02
C ASP A 114 -11.47 19.03 0.20
N SER A 115 -12.16 18.73 1.31
CA SER A 115 -12.05 19.45 2.58
C SER A 115 -11.23 18.70 3.62
N ILE A 116 -11.37 17.37 3.69
CA ILE A 116 -10.64 16.50 4.60
C ILE A 116 -9.92 15.44 3.76
N PRO A 117 -8.63 15.64 3.44
CA PRO A 117 -7.92 14.75 2.53
C PRO A 117 -7.82 13.33 3.10
N ILE A 118 -7.74 12.37 2.18
CA ILE A 118 -7.62 10.95 2.49
C ILE A 118 -6.24 10.46 2.05
N VAL A 119 -5.58 9.71 2.92
CA VAL A 119 -4.43 8.87 2.59
C VAL A 119 -4.78 7.44 2.99
N MET A 120 -4.54 6.50 2.09
CA MET A 120 -4.72 5.07 2.32
C MET A 120 -3.39 4.38 2.03
N GLY A 121 -2.78 3.83 3.07
CA GLY A 121 -1.57 3.04 2.97
C GLY A 121 -1.87 1.56 3.25
N GLY A 122 -0.99 0.68 2.78
CA GLY A 122 -1.07 -0.73 3.15
C GLY A 122 -0.47 -1.66 2.13
N ASP A 123 -0.58 -2.94 2.43
CA ASP A 123 -0.23 -4.03 1.54
C ASP A 123 -1.49 -4.43 0.76
N PHE A 124 -1.46 -4.16 -0.54
CA PHE A 124 -2.56 -4.47 -1.42
C PHE A 124 -2.44 -5.89 -2.00
N ASN A 125 -1.36 -6.61 -1.74
CA ASN A 125 -1.10 -7.96 -2.27
C ASN A 125 -1.38 -8.10 -3.77
N SER A 126 -1.30 -7.00 -4.53
CA SER A 126 -1.71 -6.91 -5.93
C SER A 126 -0.78 -5.95 -6.63
N HIS A 127 -0.37 -6.31 -7.84
CA HIS A 127 0.46 -5.45 -8.67
C HIS A 127 -0.29 -4.23 -9.18
N SER A 128 0.47 -3.26 -9.71
CA SER A 128 -0.11 -2.08 -10.34
C SER A 128 -0.16 -2.18 -11.86
N HIS A 129 -1.30 -1.80 -12.44
CA HIS A 129 -1.44 -1.57 -13.88
C HIS A 129 -0.48 -0.49 -14.42
N LEU A 130 0.07 0.36 -13.54
CA LEU A 130 1.06 1.37 -13.90
C LEU A 130 2.49 0.81 -13.99
N ASP A 131 2.70 -0.41 -13.51
CA ASP A 131 4.01 -1.06 -13.44
C ASP A 131 4.12 -2.21 -14.44
N TRP A 132 3.00 -2.87 -14.76
CA TRP A 132 2.89 -3.95 -15.75
C TRP A 132 2.47 -3.38 -17.11
N THR A 133 3.38 -2.62 -17.73
CA THR A 133 3.14 -1.88 -18.97
C THR A 133 3.94 -2.46 -20.13
N GLU A 134 3.64 -2.04 -21.37
CA GLU A 134 4.43 -2.42 -22.55
C GLU A 134 5.92 -2.10 -22.38
N ALA A 135 6.27 -1.00 -21.69
CA ALA A 135 7.66 -0.60 -21.49
C ALA A 135 8.43 -1.49 -20.50
N THR A 136 7.72 -2.21 -19.64
CA THR A 136 8.28 -3.03 -18.55
C THR A 136 7.95 -4.51 -18.68
N LYS A 137 7.26 -4.93 -19.74
CA LYS A 137 6.78 -6.31 -19.93
C LYS A 137 7.89 -7.38 -19.91
N ASP A 138 9.10 -7.02 -20.34
CA ASP A 138 10.27 -7.92 -20.37
C ASP A 138 11.21 -7.70 -19.18
N MET A 139 10.80 -6.88 -18.20
CA MET A 139 11.55 -6.58 -16.98
C MET A 139 10.95 -7.35 -15.79
N TYR A 140 11.72 -7.46 -14.70
CA TYR A 140 11.21 -7.84 -13.37
C TYR A 140 10.34 -9.11 -13.31
N ASN A 141 10.64 -10.09 -14.19
CA ASN A 141 9.88 -11.34 -14.29
C ASN A 141 8.40 -11.16 -14.68
N HIS A 142 8.05 -10.08 -15.39
CA HIS A 142 6.71 -9.89 -15.97
C HIS A 142 6.43 -10.85 -17.15
N GLY A 143 7.45 -11.53 -17.67
CA GLY A 143 7.30 -12.62 -18.64
C GLY A 143 6.68 -12.23 -19.97
N GLY A 144 6.81 -10.97 -20.38
CA GLY A 144 6.20 -10.41 -21.59
C GLY A 144 4.77 -9.91 -21.39
N ALA A 145 4.22 -10.01 -20.17
CA ALA A 145 2.84 -9.64 -19.88
C ALA A 145 2.68 -8.13 -19.65
N VAL A 146 1.53 -7.62 -20.10
CA VAL A 146 1.00 -6.28 -19.82
C VAL A 146 -0.36 -6.52 -19.18
N VAL A 147 -0.56 -6.02 -17.97
CA VAL A 147 -1.71 -6.44 -17.15
C VAL A 147 -2.35 -5.25 -16.45
N ASN A 148 -3.63 -5.03 -16.72
CA ASN A 148 -4.46 -4.03 -16.06
C ASN A 148 -5.05 -4.54 -14.73
N TRP A 149 -4.18 -4.83 -13.76
CA TRP A 149 -4.53 -5.40 -12.45
C TRP A 149 -5.76 -4.75 -11.81
N THR A 150 -6.78 -5.56 -11.49
CA THR A 150 -8.12 -5.14 -11.08
C THR A 150 -8.09 -4.14 -9.93
N VAL A 151 -7.38 -4.45 -8.84
CA VAL A 151 -7.31 -3.60 -7.63
C VAL A 151 -6.80 -2.20 -7.94
N SER A 152 -5.65 -2.10 -8.61
CA SER A 152 -5.06 -0.80 -8.95
C SER A 152 -5.91 0.01 -9.94
N LYS A 153 -6.66 -0.66 -10.84
CA LYS A 153 -7.63 -0.03 -11.74
C LYS A 153 -8.85 0.51 -11.00
N GLU A 154 -9.38 -0.21 -10.02
CA GLU A 154 -10.49 0.24 -9.17
C GLU A 154 -10.08 1.46 -8.33
N MET A 155 -8.86 1.46 -7.78
CA MET A 155 -8.29 2.62 -7.08
C MET A 155 -8.20 3.87 -7.97
N GLN A 156 -7.67 3.71 -9.19
CA GLN A 156 -7.64 4.79 -10.18
C GLN A 156 -9.07 5.27 -10.53
N ALA A 157 -10.01 4.36 -10.73
CA ALA A 157 -11.40 4.69 -11.06
C ALA A 157 -12.12 5.45 -9.93
N ALA A 158 -11.75 5.20 -8.67
CA ALA A 158 -12.20 5.95 -7.51
C ALA A 158 -11.50 7.32 -7.33
N ASN A 159 -10.62 7.71 -8.26
CA ASN A 159 -9.80 8.93 -8.25
C ASN A 159 -8.75 8.99 -7.13
N PHE A 160 -8.31 7.84 -6.62
CA PHE A 160 -7.09 7.79 -5.82
C PHE A 160 -5.86 7.92 -6.70
N LYS A 161 -4.88 8.68 -6.23
CA LYS A 161 -3.56 8.81 -6.85
C LYS A 161 -2.56 7.91 -6.13
N ASP A 162 -1.83 7.10 -6.88
CA ASP A 162 -0.64 6.39 -6.39
C ASP A 162 0.48 7.42 -6.18
N SER A 163 0.84 7.70 -4.92
CA SER A 163 1.82 8.74 -4.62
C SER A 163 3.22 8.42 -5.16
N PHE A 164 3.62 7.15 -5.21
CA PHE A 164 4.92 6.77 -5.72
C PHE A 164 5.00 7.01 -7.23
N ARG A 165 3.98 6.56 -7.96
CA ARG A 165 3.96 6.67 -9.43
C ARG A 165 3.64 8.09 -9.91
N GLU A 166 3.00 8.92 -9.10
CA GLU A 166 2.87 10.36 -9.38
C GLU A 166 4.23 11.08 -9.32
N ILE A 167 5.08 10.75 -8.34
CA ILE A 167 6.42 11.34 -8.20
C ILE A 167 7.44 10.69 -9.13
N ASN A 168 7.30 9.40 -9.40
CA ASN A 168 8.21 8.59 -10.22
C ASN A 168 7.46 7.97 -11.42
N PRO A 169 7.05 8.78 -12.41
CA PRO A 169 6.12 8.36 -13.47
C PRO A 169 6.69 7.38 -14.49
N ASP A 170 8.02 7.21 -14.53
CA ASP A 170 8.70 6.31 -15.46
C ASP A 170 8.98 4.97 -14.75
N PRO A 171 8.19 3.91 -15.02
CA PRO A 171 8.34 2.61 -14.35
C PRO A 171 9.59 1.85 -14.79
N VAL A 172 10.21 2.22 -15.93
CA VAL A 172 11.48 1.64 -16.37
C VAL A 172 12.63 2.14 -15.49
N LYS A 173 12.59 3.43 -15.09
CA LYS A 173 13.63 4.04 -14.25
C LYS A 173 13.44 3.75 -12.76
N ASN A 174 12.20 3.69 -12.31
CA ASN A 174 11.88 3.53 -10.90
C ASN A 174 10.83 2.45 -10.77
N ILE A 175 11.26 1.23 -10.45
CA ILE A 175 10.32 0.14 -10.21
C ILE A 175 9.50 0.38 -8.94
N GLY A 176 10.16 0.82 -7.86
CA GLY A 176 9.54 1.04 -6.56
C GLY A 176 9.31 -0.25 -5.78
N THR A 177 10.26 -1.17 -5.79
CA THR A 177 10.15 -2.46 -5.11
C THR A 177 9.76 -2.30 -3.65
N THR A 178 8.75 -3.04 -3.23
CA THR A 178 8.32 -3.15 -1.83
C THR A 178 8.28 -4.59 -1.36
N TRP A 179 8.48 -5.57 -2.24
CA TRP A 179 8.55 -6.97 -1.86
C TRP A 179 9.57 -7.71 -2.71
N LEU A 180 10.54 -8.32 -2.04
CA LEU A 180 11.66 -9.03 -2.65
C LEU A 180 11.54 -10.52 -2.39
N THR A 181 11.65 -11.33 -3.45
CA THR A 181 11.48 -12.78 -3.32
C THR A 181 12.68 -13.48 -2.68
N ASP A 182 13.87 -12.88 -2.71
CA ASP A 182 15.04 -13.45 -2.03
C ASP A 182 14.89 -13.49 -0.50
N ALA A 183 13.93 -12.74 0.07
CA ALA A 183 13.56 -12.86 1.48
C ALA A 183 12.89 -14.21 1.81
N ASP A 184 12.32 -14.89 0.80
CA ASP A 184 11.33 -15.95 1.00
C ASP A 184 11.53 -17.21 0.12
N SER A 185 12.19 -17.11 -1.03
CA SER A 185 12.54 -18.28 -1.86
C SER A 185 13.74 -18.03 -2.77
N LEU A 186 14.75 -18.91 -2.69
CA LEU A 186 15.93 -18.91 -3.57
C LEU A 186 15.61 -19.28 -5.05
N GLU A 187 14.35 -19.61 -5.36
CA GLU A 187 13.95 -20.12 -6.67
C GLU A 187 13.66 -19.02 -7.71
N THR A 188 13.40 -17.78 -7.29
CA THR A 188 13.12 -16.64 -8.18
C THR A 188 14.02 -15.44 -7.90
N VAL A 189 15.32 -15.64 -8.08
CA VAL A 189 16.32 -14.56 -8.02
C VAL A 189 15.91 -13.45 -9.02
N ASN A 190 15.80 -12.21 -8.54
CA ASN A 190 15.46 -10.97 -9.28
C ASN A 190 13.97 -10.59 -9.46
N ARG A 191 13.01 -11.30 -8.86
CA ARG A 191 11.64 -10.79 -8.86
C ARG A 191 11.51 -9.65 -7.85
N GLN A 192 11.07 -8.50 -8.37
CA GLN A 192 10.95 -7.25 -7.63
C GLN A 192 9.52 -6.77 -7.82
N ASP A 193 8.72 -6.94 -6.79
CA ASP A 193 7.30 -6.61 -6.83
C ASP A 193 7.03 -5.31 -6.08
N ARG A 194 6.00 -4.59 -6.53
CA ARG A 194 5.44 -3.45 -5.80
C ARG A 194 3.98 -3.73 -5.52
N ILE A 195 3.71 -4.13 -4.28
CA ILE A 195 2.38 -4.50 -3.79
C ILE A 195 1.95 -3.63 -2.59
N ASP A 196 2.85 -2.83 -2.05
CA ASP A 196 2.57 -1.86 -1.00
C ASP A 196 2.42 -0.47 -1.61
N PHE A 197 1.34 0.23 -1.26
CA PHE A 197 1.01 1.51 -1.86
C PHE A 197 0.63 2.54 -0.82
N ILE A 198 0.95 3.80 -1.11
CA ILE A 198 0.30 4.95 -0.49
C ILE A 198 -0.53 5.64 -1.56
N TYR A 199 -1.83 5.42 -1.49
CA TYR A 199 -2.83 6.12 -2.28
C TYR A 199 -3.34 7.35 -1.54
N TYR A 200 -3.69 8.41 -2.27
CA TYR A 200 -4.27 9.59 -1.64
C TYR A 200 -5.28 10.31 -2.55
N GLN A 201 -6.12 11.13 -1.92
CA GLN A 201 -7.17 11.90 -2.61
C GLN A 201 -7.48 13.20 -1.85
N GLY A 202 -7.82 14.25 -2.61
CA GLY A 202 -8.27 15.55 -2.09
C GLY A 202 -7.54 16.73 -2.75
N LYS A 203 -8.19 17.89 -2.85
CA LYS A 203 -7.61 19.12 -3.45
C LYS A 203 -6.58 19.82 -2.56
N THR A 204 -6.66 19.62 -1.26
CA THR A 204 -5.79 20.26 -0.27
C THR A 204 -4.46 19.54 -0.09
N ILE A 205 -4.35 18.29 -0.52
CA ILE A 205 -3.16 17.45 -0.38
C ILE A 205 -2.45 17.24 -1.72
N GLN A 206 -1.12 17.20 -1.70
CA GLN A 206 -0.30 16.89 -2.86
C GLN A 206 0.97 16.17 -2.40
N ALA A 207 1.29 15.04 -3.00
CA ALA A 207 2.59 14.39 -2.81
C ALA A 207 3.69 15.28 -3.40
N VAL A 208 4.79 15.46 -2.67
CA VAL A 208 5.97 16.21 -3.12
C VAL A 208 7.24 15.37 -3.18
N GLU A 209 7.24 14.24 -2.47
CA GLU A 209 8.30 13.24 -2.51
C GLU A 209 7.66 11.90 -2.21
N SER A 210 8.07 10.84 -2.92
CA SER A 210 7.68 9.48 -2.61
C SER A 210 8.76 8.52 -3.08
N GLN A 211 9.19 7.63 -2.20
CA GLN A 211 10.24 6.65 -2.47
C GLN A 211 9.86 5.31 -1.82
N CYS A 212 10.20 4.21 -2.49
CA CYS A 212 10.14 2.87 -1.92
C CYS A 212 11.54 2.47 -1.47
N TYR A 213 11.62 1.82 -0.32
CA TYR A 213 12.86 1.33 0.26
C TYR A 213 12.68 -0.14 0.58
N ASP A 214 13.58 -0.98 0.07
CA ASP A 214 13.64 -2.39 0.35
C ASP A 214 15.06 -2.82 0.74
N ASN A 215 15.18 -4.03 1.27
CA ASN A 215 16.44 -4.70 1.51
C ASN A 215 16.24 -6.22 1.61
N ILE A 216 17.33 -6.97 1.68
CA ILE A 216 17.30 -8.41 1.92
C ILE A 216 16.95 -8.70 3.38
N LEU A 217 16.01 -9.62 3.60
CA LEU A 217 15.62 -10.07 4.93
C LEU A 217 16.83 -10.59 5.72
N GLY A 218 16.98 -10.10 6.95
CA GLY A 218 18.06 -10.49 7.85
C GLY A 218 19.36 -9.68 7.68
N GLU A 219 19.47 -8.87 6.63
CA GLU A 219 20.65 -8.03 6.40
C GLU A 219 20.57 -6.68 7.11
N THR A 220 21.70 -5.98 7.17
CA THR A 220 21.74 -4.60 7.68
C THR A 220 21.18 -3.64 6.65
N PHE A 221 20.24 -2.80 7.06
CA PHE A 221 19.66 -1.72 6.26
C PHE A 221 20.10 -0.37 6.81
N SER A 222 20.79 0.42 5.99
CA SER A 222 21.21 1.78 6.36
C SER A 222 20.18 2.81 5.87
N PHE A 223 19.56 3.54 6.79
CA PHE A 223 18.56 4.55 6.46
C PHE A 223 18.79 5.83 7.25
N LYS A 224 18.88 6.96 6.55
CA LYS A 224 19.12 8.29 7.14
C LYS A 224 20.33 8.35 8.08
N GLY A 225 21.39 7.59 7.76
CA GLY A 225 22.64 7.59 8.50
C GLY A 225 22.68 6.65 9.71
N GLU A 226 21.64 5.84 9.90
CA GLU A 226 21.53 4.85 10.97
C GLU A 226 21.39 3.45 10.37
N ASP A 227 21.91 2.44 11.06
CA ASP A 227 21.87 1.05 10.65
C ASP A 227 20.81 0.27 11.45
N PHE A 228 20.01 -0.51 10.75
CA PHE A 228 18.92 -1.30 11.32
C PHE A 228 19.01 -2.75 10.86
N PHE A 229 18.54 -3.67 11.70
CA PHE A 229 18.28 -5.04 11.27
C PHE A 229 17.01 -5.06 10.41
N TYR A 230 17.12 -5.53 9.16
CA TYR A 230 15.99 -5.59 8.25
C TYR A 230 15.13 -6.83 8.55
N ALA A 231 14.01 -6.62 9.23
CA ALA A 231 13.23 -7.66 9.90
C ALA A 231 11.97 -8.12 9.16
N SER A 232 11.77 -7.69 7.92
CA SER A 232 10.60 -8.03 7.10
C SER A 232 11.03 -8.38 5.69
N ASP A 233 10.24 -9.23 5.04
CA ASP A 233 10.29 -9.50 3.60
C ASP A 233 9.71 -8.35 2.77
N HIS A 234 8.94 -7.46 3.39
CA HIS A 234 8.47 -6.20 2.79
C HIS A 234 9.43 -5.04 3.06
N GLY A 235 9.47 -4.14 2.08
CA GLY A 235 9.94 -2.77 2.18
C GLY A 235 8.88 -1.82 2.68
N PHE A 236 9.18 -0.53 2.57
CA PHE A 236 8.24 0.52 2.95
C PHE A 236 8.21 1.64 1.91
N VAL A 237 7.02 2.21 1.76
CA VAL A 237 6.80 3.43 0.98
C VAL A 237 6.84 4.62 1.93
N LEU A 238 7.70 5.60 1.64
CA LEU A 238 7.76 6.87 2.35
C LEU A 238 7.32 8.00 1.42
N THR A 239 6.20 8.63 1.75
CA THR A 239 5.68 9.79 1.01
C THR A 239 5.63 11.03 1.90
N THR A 240 6.17 12.13 1.39
CA THR A 240 6.00 13.46 1.96
C THR A 240 4.89 14.19 1.21
N PHE A 241 3.93 14.72 1.96
CA PHE A 241 2.81 15.50 1.43
C PHE A 241 2.92 16.97 1.85
N THR A 242 2.53 17.88 0.95
CA THR A 242 2.11 19.23 1.34
C THR A 242 0.60 19.25 1.50
N ILE A 243 0.12 19.81 2.61
CA ILE A 243 -1.31 19.99 2.89
C ILE A 243 -1.60 21.48 3.03
N ARG A 244 -2.55 21.97 2.25
CA ARG A 244 -3.04 23.36 2.28
C ARG A 244 -4.21 23.46 3.24
N LYS A 245 -4.18 24.51 4.07
CA LYS A 245 -5.31 24.90 4.93
C LYS A 245 -6.39 25.61 4.13
#